data_AF-A0A1Q7ECY4-F1
#
_entry.id   AF-A0A1Q7ECY4-F1
#
_cell.length_a   1.000
_cell.length_b   1.000
_cell.length_c   1.000
_cell.angle_alpha   90.00
_cell.angle_beta   90.00
_cell.angle_gamma   90.00
#
_symmetry.space_group_name_H-M   'P 1'
#
loop_
_entity.id
_entity.type
_entity.pdbx_description
1 polymer ?
#
loop_
_entity_poly.entity_id
_entity_poly.type
_entity_poly.pdbx_seq_one_letter_code
_entity_poly.pdbx_strand_id
1 'polypeptide(L)'
;MAVSPPIEPMLAKIAEHVPQDGAFLFEPKWDGFRAIVFRGPDDVYIQSRDLRPLDRYFPDLHAVFLKQLPSGVVVDGEIVMPTAQGLDFGGLQMRLHPAASRVEKLAKATPAAFVAFDLLAIGRKSLLDAPQQERRLQLEKLFKKIRRPLHLTPMTRDPKLAVDWLQRFEGAGLDGVIAKPAGASYQPGKRAMFKIKHVRSADCVVAGFRWHKSGKDAVGSLLLGLYDDEGTLQHVGVTSAFTMVMRQQLVKEFAPLRKNAPRDHPWREWAGAAAESSRMPGGQSRWSAGKDLSWEPLRIERVCEVKYDHMEGDRFRHPPVFLRWRPDKQPRDCRYDQLEVTPAYELQKVFGA
;
A
#
# COMPACT_ATOMS: atom_id res chain seq x y z
N MET A 1 28.64 -12.80 10.55
CA MET A 1 27.77 -11.72 11.09
C MET A 1 27.02 -12.26 12.30
N ALA A 2 26.59 -11.42 13.24
CA ALA A 2 25.85 -11.87 14.43
C ALA A 2 24.41 -12.33 14.13
N VAL A 3 23.86 -11.83 13.02
CA VAL A 3 22.59 -12.24 12.43
C VAL A 3 22.88 -12.49 10.95
N SER A 4 22.39 -13.61 10.42
CA SER A 4 22.64 -14.04 9.03
C SER A 4 21.31 -14.10 8.26
N PRO A 5 21.32 -13.83 6.95
CA PRO A 5 20.15 -14.07 6.11
C PRO A 5 19.95 -15.59 5.88
N PRO A 6 18.70 -16.05 5.64
CA PRO A 6 17.50 -15.26 5.70
C PRO A 6 16.98 -15.07 7.13
N ILE A 7 16.39 -13.90 7.42
CA ILE A 7 15.59 -13.69 8.64
C ILE A 7 14.18 -13.23 8.29
N GLU A 8 13.17 -13.84 8.90
CA GLU A 8 11.79 -13.39 8.72
C GLU A 8 11.59 -11.99 9.30
N PRO A 9 11.01 -11.04 8.55
CA PRO A 9 10.68 -9.73 9.10
C PRO A 9 9.65 -9.84 10.23
N MET A 10 9.81 -9.04 11.28
CA MET A 10 8.77 -8.87 12.29
C MET A 10 7.58 -8.11 11.68
N LEU A 11 6.36 -8.55 11.98
CA LEU A 11 5.14 -8.11 11.33
C LEU A 11 4.22 -7.31 12.26
N ALA A 12 3.24 -6.65 11.64
CA ALA A 12 2.21 -5.91 12.36
C ALA A 12 0.83 -6.59 12.28
N LYS A 13 0.06 -6.49 13.37
CA LYS A 13 -1.40 -6.71 13.43
C LYS A 13 -2.11 -5.40 13.11
N ILE A 14 -3.33 -5.47 12.57
CA ILE A 14 -4.16 -4.27 12.43
C ILE A 14 -4.64 -3.86 13.82
N ALA A 15 -4.59 -2.57 14.12
CA ALA A 15 -5.27 -1.94 15.23
C ALA A 15 -6.15 -0.81 14.68
N GLU A 16 -7.33 -0.64 15.27
CA GLU A 16 -8.30 0.37 14.81
C GLU A 16 -7.88 1.79 15.21
N HIS A 17 -7.27 1.94 16.38
CA HIS A 17 -6.87 3.22 16.95
C HIS A 17 -5.42 3.19 17.42
N VAL A 18 -4.80 4.37 17.49
CA VAL A 18 -3.48 4.54 18.12
C VAL A 18 -3.61 4.17 19.60
N PRO A 19 -2.82 3.21 20.12
CA PRO A 19 -2.79 2.88 21.54
C PRO A 19 -2.52 4.13 22.38
N GLN A 20 -3.39 4.39 23.36
CA GLN A 20 -3.24 5.53 24.28
C GLN A 20 -2.50 5.13 25.56
N ASP A 21 -2.60 3.86 25.96
CA ASP A 21 -2.00 3.34 27.19
C ASP A 21 -0.75 2.51 26.89
N GLY A 22 0.25 2.61 27.77
CA GLY A 22 1.50 1.86 27.69
C GLY A 22 2.64 2.58 26.97
N ALA A 23 3.82 1.97 27.00
CA ALA A 23 5.01 2.55 26.39
C ALA A 23 5.16 2.07 24.94
N PHE A 24 4.86 2.95 23.99
CA PHE A 24 5.01 2.70 22.55
C PHE A 24 5.98 3.69 21.89
N LEU A 25 6.62 3.23 20.82
CA LEU A 25 7.25 4.09 19.83
C LEU A 25 6.37 4.08 18.58
N PHE A 26 5.99 5.27 18.12
CA PHE A 26 5.19 5.47 16.93
C PHE A 26 6.08 5.96 15.79
N GLU A 27 5.90 5.39 14.61
CA GLU A 27 6.61 5.75 13.39
C GLU A 27 5.63 5.82 12.21
N PRO A 28 5.86 6.65 11.19
CA PRO A 28 5.05 6.60 9.98
C PRO A 28 5.14 5.23 9.32
N LYS A 29 4.03 4.79 8.74
CA LYS A 29 3.99 3.57 7.93
C LYS A 29 4.39 3.92 6.50
N TRP A 30 5.57 3.47 6.12
CA TRP A 30 6.13 3.64 4.78
C TRP A 30 5.49 2.67 3.77
N ASP A 31 5.20 3.17 2.58
CA ASP A 31 4.72 2.38 1.45
C ASP A 31 5.85 2.18 0.43
N GLY A 32 6.35 0.95 0.35
CA GLY A 32 7.50 0.61 -0.46
C GLY A 32 7.76 -0.89 -0.47
N PHE A 33 9.03 -1.27 -0.60
CA PHE A 33 9.48 -2.65 -0.41
C PHE A 33 10.27 -2.79 0.88
N ARG A 34 9.73 -3.55 1.84
CA ARG A 34 10.47 -4.02 3.02
C ARG A 34 11.80 -4.62 2.59
N ALA A 35 12.88 -4.12 3.16
CA ALA A 35 14.23 -4.59 2.91
C ALA A 35 15.04 -4.70 4.21
N ILE A 36 15.59 -5.88 4.47
CA ILE A 36 16.57 -6.12 5.53
C ILE A 36 17.95 -6.15 4.88
N VAL A 37 18.81 -5.22 5.27
CA VAL A 37 20.14 -5.01 4.71
C VAL A 37 21.17 -5.61 5.64
N PHE A 38 21.92 -6.58 5.15
CA PHE A 38 23.00 -7.25 5.85
C PHE A 38 24.32 -6.74 5.29
N ARG A 39 25.05 -5.94 6.07
CA ARG A 39 26.35 -5.42 5.66
C ARG A 39 27.46 -6.37 6.13
N GLY A 40 28.06 -7.08 5.18
CA GLY A 40 29.24 -7.92 5.41
C GLY A 40 30.54 -7.10 5.51
N PRO A 41 31.72 -7.74 5.43
CA PRO A 41 33.00 -7.04 5.29
C PRO A 41 33.14 -6.33 3.94
N ASP A 42 32.94 -7.07 2.84
CA ASP A 42 33.22 -6.58 1.49
C ASP A 42 31.98 -6.47 0.61
N ASP A 43 30.82 -6.91 1.11
CA ASP A 43 29.58 -6.93 0.33
C ASP A 43 28.33 -6.57 1.15
N VAL A 44 27.20 -6.40 0.45
CA VAL A 44 25.88 -6.17 1.03
C VAL A 44 24.90 -7.22 0.50
N TYR A 45 24.02 -7.71 1.37
CA TYR A 45 22.87 -8.52 0.97
C TYR A 45 21.58 -7.80 1.35
N ILE A 46 20.70 -7.55 0.39
CA ILE A 46 19.41 -6.90 0.56
C ILE A 46 18.32 -7.95 0.45
N GLN A 47 17.67 -8.26 1.57
CA GLN A 47 16.62 -9.25 1.62
C GLN A 47 15.24 -8.60 1.59
N SER A 48 14.37 -9.07 0.70
CA SER A 48 12.95 -8.71 0.69
C SER A 48 12.18 -9.30 1.87
N ARG A 49 10.93 -8.84 2.01
CA ARG A 49 9.92 -9.43 2.90
C ARG A 49 9.80 -10.95 2.77
N ASP A 50 9.83 -11.45 1.53
CA ASP A 50 9.59 -12.86 1.21
C ASP A 50 10.91 -13.67 1.14
N LEU A 51 11.94 -13.19 1.84
CA LEU A 51 13.26 -13.84 2.00
C LEU A 51 14.08 -13.96 0.71
N ARG A 52 13.72 -13.19 -0.33
CA ARG A 52 14.42 -13.20 -1.64
C ARG A 52 15.41 -12.04 -1.75
N PRO A 53 16.53 -12.22 -2.46
CA PRO A 53 17.48 -11.14 -2.75
C PRO A 53 16.83 -10.03 -3.58
N LEU A 54 17.15 -8.78 -3.24
CA LEU A 54 16.76 -7.57 -3.95
C LEU A 54 17.96 -6.84 -4.59
N ASP A 55 19.18 -7.28 -4.30
CA ASP A 55 20.44 -6.61 -4.66
C ASP A 55 20.48 -6.20 -6.13
N ARG A 56 20.16 -7.14 -7.02
CA ARG A 56 20.20 -6.93 -8.48
C ARG A 56 19.24 -5.86 -8.98
N TYR A 57 18.18 -5.55 -8.23
CA TYR A 57 17.14 -4.59 -8.63
C TYR A 57 17.44 -3.17 -8.13
N PHE A 58 18.32 -3.03 -7.15
CA PHE A 58 18.65 -1.74 -6.52
C PHE A 58 20.19 -1.54 -6.44
N PRO A 59 20.89 -1.57 -7.59
CA PRO A 59 22.35 -1.40 -7.62
C PRO A 59 22.81 -0.04 -7.09
N ASP A 60 21.97 0.99 -7.21
CA ASP A 60 22.13 2.31 -6.63
C ASP A 60 22.20 2.25 -5.10
N LEU A 61 21.23 1.58 -4.46
CA LEU A 61 21.23 1.42 -3.00
C LEU A 61 22.32 0.47 -2.52
N HIS A 62 22.61 -0.60 -3.26
CA HIS A 62 23.68 -1.55 -2.92
C HIS A 62 25.03 -0.83 -2.74
N ALA A 63 25.42 0.01 -3.71
CA ALA A 63 26.65 0.78 -3.65
C ALA A 63 26.66 1.78 -2.47
N VAL A 64 25.51 2.41 -2.19
CA VAL A 64 25.36 3.34 -1.05
C VAL A 64 25.49 2.63 0.29
N PHE A 65 24.84 1.47 0.47
CA PHE A 65 24.94 0.68 1.69
C PHE A 65 26.38 0.22 1.92
N LEU A 66 27.06 -0.26 0.87
CA LEU A 66 28.43 -0.73 0.96
C LEU A 66 29.38 0.39 1.46
N LYS A 67 29.16 1.62 0.96
CA LYS A 67 29.96 2.80 1.29
C LYS A 67 29.66 3.38 2.66
N GLN A 68 28.38 3.45 3.05
CA GLN A 68 27.96 4.23 4.23
C GLN A 68 27.71 3.38 5.48
N LEU A 69 27.30 2.11 5.34
CA LEU A 69 27.05 1.24 6.48
C LEU A 69 28.35 0.57 6.97
N PRO A 70 28.65 0.61 8.27
CA PRO A 70 29.77 -0.13 8.85
C PRO A 70 29.59 -1.65 8.67
N SER A 71 30.71 -2.37 8.52
CA SER A 71 30.68 -3.84 8.48
C SER A 71 30.03 -4.44 9.73
N GLY A 72 29.22 -5.49 9.53
CA GLY A 72 28.56 -6.24 10.59
C GLY A 72 27.26 -5.63 11.11
N VAL A 73 26.72 -4.57 10.48
CA VAL A 73 25.38 -4.07 10.81
C VAL A 73 24.30 -4.82 10.01
N VAL A 74 23.15 -5.03 10.66
CA VAL A 74 21.94 -5.53 9.99
C VAL A 74 20.80 -4.57 10.26
N VAL A 75 20.27 -3.93 9.22
CA VAL A 75 19.28 -2.85 9.32
C VAL A 75 17.98 -3.29 8.65
N ASP A 76 16.84 -3.07 9.31
CA ASP A 76 15.51 -3.31 8.76
C ASP A 76 14.86 -1.97 8.39
N GLY A 77 14.26 -1.91 7.21
CA GLY A 77 13.74 -0.69 6.63
C GLY A 77 12.84 -0.91 5.43
N GLU A 78 12.51 0.20 4.76
CA GLU A 78 11.69 0.23 3.56
C GLU A 78 12.46 0.91 2.42
N ILE A 79 12.51 0.28 1.25
CA ILE A 79 12.95 0.92 0.01
C ILE A 79 11.76 1.69 -0.56
N VAL A 80 11.96 2.99 -0.80
CA VAL A 80 10.93 3.94 -1.24
C VAL A 80 11.44 4.75 -2.44
N MET A 81 10.54 5.38 -3.20
CA MET A 81 10.88 6.28 -4.30
C MET A 81 10.22 7.63 -4.08
N PRO A 82 10.87 8.58 -3.40
CA PRO A 82 10.29 9.88 -3.14
C PRO A 82 10.22 10.71 -4.42
N THR A 83 9.08 11.38 -4.63
CA THR A 83 8.84 12.34 -5.72
C THR A 83 8.31 13.66 -5.14
N ALA A 84 8.12 14.68 -5.99
CA ALA A 84 7.50 15.93 -5.55
C ALA A 84 6.03 15.76 -5.11
N GLN A 85 5.37 14.69 -5.52
CA GLN A 85 3.96 14.41 -5.27
C GLN A 85 3.71 13.38 -4.16
N GLY A 86 4.74 12.65 -3.71
CA GLY A 86 4.53 11.48 -2.85
C GLY A 86 5.59 10.40 -3.03
N LEU A 87 5.43 9.26 -2.36
CA LEU A 87 6.17 8.04 -2.70
C LEU A 87 5.56 7.39 -3.94
N ASP A 88 6.37 7.14 -4.96
CA ASP A 88 5.97 6.47 -6.20
C ASP A 88 6.18 4.95 -6.09
N PHE A 89 5.17 4.26 -5.57
CA PHE A 89 5.16 2.80 -5.50
C PHE A 89 5.12 2.15 -6.89
N GLY A 90 4.42 2.76 -7.85
CA GLY A 90 4.34 2.24 -9.22
C GLY A 90 5.72 2.22 -9.88
N GLY A 91 6.48 3.32 -9.73
CA GLY A 91 7.87 3.43 -10.13
C GLY A 91 8.77 2.38 -9.48
N LEU A 92 8.60 2.10 -8.18
CA LEU A 92 9.30 1.01 -7.50
C LEU A 92 9.00 -0.36 -8.10
N GLN A 93 7.74 -0.67 -8.42
CA GLN A 93 7.38 -1.94 -9.06
C GLN A 93 8.05 -2.12 -10.42
N MET A 94 8.22 -1.03 -11.18
CA MET A 94 8.93 -1.06 -12.46
C MET A 94 10.42 -1.41 -12.32
N ARG A 95 11.00 -1.31 -11.12
CA ARG A 95 12.40 -1.72 -10.82
C ARG A 95 12.57 -3.23 -10.82
N LEU A 96 11.52 -4.01 -10.53
CA LEU A 96 11.57 -5.48 -10.49
C LEU A 96 11.54 -6.08 -11.90
N HIS A 97 12.51 -5.69 -12.73
CA HIS A 97 12.57 -6.05 -14.14
C HIS A 97 13.60 -7.16 -14.41
N PRO A 98 13.33 -8.14 -15.30
CA PRO A 98 14.28 -9.20 -15.62
C PRO A 98 15.61 -8.71 -16.21
N ALA A 99 15.55 -7.75 -17.14
CA ALA A 99 16.71 -7.22 -17.85
C ALA A 99 17.51 -6.21 -17.01
N ALA A 100 18.79 -6.50 -16.77
CA ALA A 100 19.70 -5.67 -15.98
C ALA A 100 19.89 -4.26 -16.56
N SER A 101 20.00 -4.12 -17.88
CA SER A 101 20.14 -2.81 -18.53
C SER A 101 18.96 -1.87 -18.26
N ARG A 102 17.73 -2.41 -18.16
CA ARG A 102 16.55 -1.63 -17.79
C ARG A 102 16.60 -1.21 -16.33
N VAL A 103 17.03 -2.11 -15.44
CA VAL A 103 17.23 -1.80 -14.02
C VAL A 103 18.27 -0.69 -13.85
N GLU A 104 19.42 -0.78 -14.51
CA GLU A 104 20.46 0.25 -14.44
C GLU A 104 19.97 1.60 -14.97
N LYS A 105 19.25 1.60 -16.10
CA LYS A 105 18.65 2.82 -16.66
C LYS A 105 17.68 3.47 -15.68
N LEU A 106 16.77 2.68 -15.08
CA LEU A 106 15.81 3.18 -14.09
C LEU A 106 16.50 3.63 -12.80
N ALA A 107 17.60 2.99 -12.39
CA ALA A 107 18.34 3.35 -11.18
C ALA A 107 18.95 4.75 -11.29
N LYS A 108 19.40 5.10 -12.50
CA LYS A 108 19.95 6.42 -12.81
C LYS A 108 18.87 7.48 -13.00
N ALA A 109 17.76 7.12 -13.65
CA ALA A 109 16.68 8.06 -13.97
C ALA A 109 15.80 8.39 -12.76
N THR A 110 15.50 7.39 -11.94
CA THR A 110 14.58 7.47 -10.79
C THR A 110 15.19 6.69 -9.62
N PRO A 111 16.20 7.26 -8.93
CA PRO A 111 16.91 6.58 -7.86
C PRO A 111 15.99 6.29 -6.66
N ALA A 112 16.20 5.15 -6.03
CA ALA A 112 15.47 4.79 -4.81
C ALA A 112 16.13 5.37 -3.56
N ALA A 113 15.36 5.50 -2.50
CA ALA A 113 15.82 5.82 -1.15
C ALA A 113 15.51 4.66 -0.20
N PHE A 114 16.17 4.64 0.95
CA PHE A 114 15.91 3.66 2.00
C PHE A 114 15.61 4.36 3.31
N VAL A 115 14.51 3.97 3.95
CA VAL A 115 14.11 4.47 5.26
C VAL A 115 14.27 3.37 6.30
N ALA A 116 15.28 3.51 7.16
CA ALA A 116 15.56 2.58 8.24
C ALA A 116 14.61 2.80 9.43
N PHE A 117 14.15 1.70 10.02
CA PHE A 117 13.28 1.73 11.19
C PHE A 117 13.62 0.71 12.28
N ASP A 118 14.57 -0.21 12.06
CA ASP A 118 15.11 -1.07 13.12
C ASP A 118 16.57 -1.45 12.87
N LEU A 119 17.26 -1.89 13.93
CA LEU A 119 18.65 -2.35 13.90
C LEU A 119 18.74 -3.71 14.60
N LEU A 120 19.10 -4.74 13.83
CA LEU A 120 19.09 -6.13 14.28
C LEU A 120 20.47 -6.63 14.75
N ALA A 121 21.55 -5.98 14.30
CA ALA A 121 22.91 -6.31 14.73
C ALA A 121 23.87 -5.13 14.59
N ILE A 122 24.92 -5.12 15.42
CA ILE A 122 26.11 -4.27 15.27
C ILE A 122 27.35 -5.13 15.52
N GLY A 123 28.21 -5.25 14.51
CA GLY A 123 29.46 -6.02 14.59
C GLY A 123 29.18 -7.50 14.89
N ARG A 124 29.60 -7.95 16.09
CA ARG A 124 29.38 -9.33 16.57
C ARG A 124 28.20 -9.46 17.54
N LYS A 125 27.49 -8.37 17.84
CA LYS A 125 26.37 -8.39 18.77
C LYS A 125 25.04 -8.46 18.01
N SER A 126 24.24 -9.48 18.32
CA SER A 126 22.82 -9.54 17.95
C SER A 126 22.04 -8.59 18.86
N LEU A 127 21.08 -7.87 18.28
CA LEU A 127 20.15 -7.00 19.00
C LEU A 127 18.73 -7.58 19.01
N LEU A 128 18.49 -8.79 18.51
CA LEU A 128 17.15 -9.36 18.41
C LEU A 128 16.43 -9.42 19.77
N ASP A 129 17.14 -9.82 20.83
CA ASP A 129 16.59 -9.90 22.19
C ASP A 129 16.54 -8.55 22.92
N ALA A 130 17.18 -7.50 22.37
CA ALA A 130 17.20 -6.18 22.99
C ALA A 130 15.82 -5.50 22.85
N PRO A 131 15.36 -4.74 23.86
CA PRO A 131 14.13 -3.95 23.77
C PRO A 131 14.11 -2.97 22.59
N GLN A 132 12.94 -2.75 21.98
CA GLN A 132 12.75 -1.85 20.84
C GLN A 132 13.37 -0.47 21.07
N GLN A 133 13.22 0.10 22.27
CA GLN A 133 13.78 1.41 22.58
C GLN A 133 15.32 1.43 22.54
N GLU A 134 15.97 0.34 22.92
CA GLU A 134 17.43 0.23 22.84
C GLU A 134 17.88 0.11 21.39
N ARG A 135 17.21 -0.74 20.60
CA ARG A 135 17.50 -0.87 19.16
C ARG A 135 17.32 0.47 18.44
N ARG A 136 16.25 1.21 18.77
CA ARG A 136 16.00 2.56 18.23
C ARG A 136 17.13 3.54 18.58
N LEU A 137 17.57 3.59 19.83
CA LEU A 137 18.67 4.46 20.25
C LEU A 137 19.99 4.12 19.52
N GLN A 138 20.27 2.84 19.31
CA GLN A 138 21.45 2.41 18.54
C GLN A 138 21.33 2.75 17.06
N LEU A 139 20.14 2.61 16.48
CA LEU A 139 19.86 3.02 15.10
C LEU A 139 20.05 4.53 14.92
N GLU A 140 19.54 5.35 15.84
CA GLU A 140 19.75 6.80 15.85
C GLU A 140 21.23 7.17 15.90
N LYS A 141 22.02 6.51 16.76
CA LYS A 141 23.47 6.71 16.84
C LYS A 141 24.17 6.36 15.53
N LEU A 142 23.81 5.24 14.91
CA LEU A 142 24.34 4.81 13.62
C LEU A 142 24.05 5.86 12.53
N PHE A 143 22.82 6.36 12.49
CA PHE A 143 22.37 7.29 11.45
C PHE A 143 22.86 8.73 11.61
N LYS A 144 23.53 9.10 12.71
CA LYS A 144 24.17 10.43 12.86
C LYS A 144 25.22 10.75 11.78
N LYS A 145 25.89 9.72 11.25
CA LYS A 145 26.94 9.86 10.23
C LYS A 145 26.47 9.48 8.83
N ILE A 146 25.27 8.93 8.70
CA ILE A 146 24.70 8.47 7.44
C ILE A 146 24.02 9.64 6.75
N ARG A 147 24.15 9.68 5.43
CA ARG A 147 23.59 10.72 4.56
C ARG A 147 22.70 10.08 3.50
N ARG A 148 21.99 10.94 2.78
CA ARG A 148 21.12 10.58 1.67
C ARG A 148 21.84 9.69 0.65
N PRO A 149 21.11 8.75 0.01
CA PRO A 149 19.66 8.51 0.09
C PRO A 149 19.22 7.56 1.21
N LEU A 150 20.01 7.39 2.27
CA LEU A 150 19.62 6.63 3.45
C LEU A 150 19.02 7.57 4.51
N HIS A 151 17.82 7.26 4.97
CA HIS A 151 17.04 8.05 5.91
C HIS A 151 16.73 7.23 7.15
N LEU A 152 16.61 7.92 8.29
CA LEU A 152 16.06 7.35 9.51
C LEU A 152 14.59 7.75 9.59
N THR A 153 13.70 6.78 9.84
CA THR A 153 12.29 7.12 10.08
C THR A 153 12.14 8.06 11.29
N PRO A 154 11.30 9.10 11.23
CA PRO A 154 10.94 9.85 12.43
C PRO A 154 10.21 8.92 13.41
N MET A 155 10.31 9.25 14.70
CA MET A 155 9.72 8.48 15.78
C MET A 155 9.20 9.44 16.85
N THR A 156 8.02 9.15 17.39
CA THR A 156 7.46 9.85 18.55
C THR A 156 7.01 8.87 19.61
N ARG A 157 7.02 9.31 20.87
CA ARG A 157 6.38 8.62 22.00
C ARG A 157 5.02 9.24 22.36
N ASP A 158 4.67 10.38 21.75
CA ASP A 158 3.41 11.07 21.98
C ASP A 158 2.31 10.48 21.09
N PRO A 159 1.27 9.84 21.67
CA PRO A 159 0.14 9.31 20.91
C PRO A 159 -0.63 10.40 20.15
N LYS A 160 -0.66 11.65 20.65
CA LYS A 160 -1.38 12.74 19.96
C LYS A 160 -0.70 13.10 18.65
N LEU A 161 0.63 13.24 18.66
CA LEU A 161 1.40 13.43 17.44
C LEU A 161 1.27 12.24 16.48
N ALA A 162 1.19 11.01 16.99
CA ALA A 162 0.95 9.83 16.17
C ALA A 162 -0.45 9.80 15.53
N VAL A 163 -1.49 10.24 16.23
CA VAL A 163 -2.84 10.39 15.65
C VAL A 163 -2.84 11.47 14.57
N ASP A 164 -2.20 12.60 14.85
CA ASP A 164 -2.06 13.70 13.91
C ASP A 164 -1.30 13.27 12.63
N TRP A 165 -0.27 12.42 12.75
CA TRP A 165 0.40 11.81 11.61
C TRP A 165 -0.56 11.02 10.70
N LEU A 166 -1.61 10.39 11.23
CA LEU A 166 -2.61 9.71 10.40
C LEU A 166 -3.37 10.67 9.48
N GLN A 167 -3.56 11.93 9.90
CA GLN A 167 -4.24 12.96 9.13
C GLN A 167 -3.27 13.65 8.15
N ARG A 168 -2.05 13.99 8.61
CA ARG A 168 -1.09 14.79 7.81
C ARG A 168 -0.41 14.04 6.68
N PHE A 169 -0.20 12.73 6.84
CA PHE A 169 0.56 11.92 5.89
C PHE A 169 -0.29 11.28 4.79
N GLU A 170 -1.57 11.64 4.77
CA GLU A 170 -2.56 11.15 3.83
C GLU A 170 -2.19 11.47 2.37
N GLY A 171 -2.42 10.52 1.47
CA GLY A 171 -2.17 10.68 0.02
C GLY A 171 -0.70 10.63 -0.41
N ALA A 172 0.27 10.89 0.48
CA ALA A 172 1.69 11.02 0.13
C ALA A 172 2.47 9.69 0.06
N GLY A 173 1.82 8.52 0.15
CA GLY A 173 2.52 7.22 0.25
C GLY A 173 2.95 6.86 1.67
N LEU A 174 2.35 7.50 2.67
CA LEU A 174 2.46 7.14 4.08
C LEU A 174 1.05 6.72 4.55
N ASP A 175 0.82 5.41 4.65
CA ASP A 175 -0.52 4.83 4.76
C ASP A 175 -0.96 4.58 6.22
N GLY A 176 -0.33 5.27 7.16
CA GLY A 176 -0.70 5.24 8.57
C GLY A 176 0.49 5.32 9.51
N VAL A 177 0.34 4.70 10.69
CA VAL A 177 1.34 4.67 11.75
C VAL A 177 1.60 3.24 12.19
N ILE A 178 2.85 2.92 12.48
CA ILE A 178 3.26 1.72 13.18
C ILE A 178 3.49 2.06 14.65
N ALA A 179 2.78 1.37 15.54
CA ALA A 179 3.06 1.38 16.97
C ALA A 179 3.86 0.13 17.36
N LYS A 180 5.03 0.36 17.95
CA LYS A 180 5.93 -0.69 18.44
C LYS A 180 6.00 -0.63 19.96
N PRO A 181 5.68 -1.70 20.71
CA PRO A 181 5.88 -1.69 22.16
C PRO A 181 7.35 -1.44 22.49
N ALA A 182 7.64 -0.43 23.31
CA ALA A 182 9.01 0.05 23.57
C ALA A 182 9.91 -1.01 24.24
N GLY A 183 9.32 -1.90 25.04
CA GLY A 183 10.00 -2.99 25.73
C GLY A 183 10.13 -4.29 24.93
N ALA A 184 9.55 -4.39 23.72
CA ALA A 184 9.50 -5.66 22.99
C ALA A 184 10.83 -5.98 22.27
N SER A 185 11.23 -7.25 22.32
CA SER A 185 12.29 -7.81 21.46
C SER A 185 11.82 -7.87 20.00
N TYR A 186 12.77 -7.99 19.09
CA TYR A 186 12.49 -8.27 17.68
C TYR A 186 12.09 -9.74 17.54
N GLN A 187 10.92 -10.01 16.99
CA GLN A 187 10.37 -11.36 16.87
C GLN A 187 10.20 -11.74 15.39
N PRO A 188 11.19 -12.43 14.79
CA PRO A 188 11.12 -12.84 13.39
C PRO A 188 9.84 -13.61 13.09
N GLY A 189 9.16 -13.24 11.99
CA GLY A 189 7.93 -13.91 11.52
C GLY A 189 6.68 -13.66 12.37
N LYS A 190 6.82 -13.08 13.58
CA LYS A 190 5.69 -12.84 14.48
C LYS A 190 5.03 -11.50 14.19
N ARG A 191 3.70 -11.48 14.31
CA ARG A 191 2.90 -10.25 14.29
C ARG A 191 2.84 -9.66 15.70
N ALA A 192 3.80 -8.81 16.03
CA ALA A 192 3.96 -8.25 17.38
C ALA A 192 4.01 -6.71 17.41
N MET A 193 4.04 -6.06 16.24
CA MET A 193 3.77 -4.62 16.12
C MET A 193 2.28 -4.38 15.80
N PHE A 194 1.86 -3.12 15.85
CA PHE A 194 0.51 -2.70 15.46
C PHE A 194 0.61 -1.71 14.31
N LYS A 195 -0.19 -1.92 13.26
CA LYS A 195 -0.38 -0.97 12.17
C LYS A 195 -1.75 -0.34 12.33
N ILE A 196 -1.77 0.98 12.41
CA ILE A 196 -2.96 1.81 12.46
C ILE A 196 -3.03 2.50 11.12
N LYS A 197 -4.14 2.33 10.41
CA LYS A 197 -4.37 2.95 9.10
C LYS A 197 -5.54 3.92 9.23
N HIS A 198 -5.52 4.98 8.43
CA HIS A 198 -6.73 5.79 8.28
C HIS A 198 -7.82 4.91 7.66
N VAL A 199 -9.00 4.89 8.29
CA VAL A 199 -10.16 4.20 7.73
C VAL A 199 -10.82 5.17 6.79
N ARG A 200 -10.47 5.08 5.50
CA ARG A 200 -11.16 5.85 4.46
C ARG A 200 -12.35 5.08 3.97
N SER A 201 -13.48 5.77 3.80
CA SER A 201 -14.59 5.24 3.02
C SER A 201 -14.97 6.19 1.90
N ALA A 202 -15.53 5.62 0.84
CA ALA A 202 -16.12 6.37 -0.25
C ALA A 202 -17.50 5.75 -0.54
N ASP A 203 -18.47 6.62 -0.77
CA ASP A 203 -19.76 6.29 -1.35
C ASP A 203 -19.57 6.15 -2.86
N CYS A 204 -19.72 4.92 -3.36
CA CYS A 204 -19.55 4.57 -4.76
C CYS A 204 -20.86 4.14 -5.39
N VAL A 205 -21.05 4.53 -6.65
CA VAL A 205 -22.10 3.98 -7.50
C VAL A 205 -21.81 2.51 -7.79
N VAL A 206 -22.81 1.65 -7.66
CA VAL A 206 -22.76 0.27 -8.18
C VAL A 206 -23.39 0.25 -9.56
N ALA A 207 -22.55 0.29 -10.58
CA ALA A 207 -22.96 0.37 -11.98
C ALA A 207 -22.96 -1.00 -12.68
N GLY A 208 -22.41 -2.03 -12.05
CA GLY A 208 -22.45 -3.37 -12.62
C GLY A 208 -21.96 -4.41 -11.63
N PHE A 209 -21.96 -5.66 -12.07
CA PHE A 209 -21.37 -6.76 -11.30
C PHE A 209 -20.76 -7.82 -12.21
N ARG A 210 -19.90 -8.66 -11.65
CA ARG A 210 -19.43 -9.89 -12.31
C ARG A 210 -20.09 -11.10 -11.68
N TRP A 211 -20.36 -12.12 -12.48
CA TRP A 211 -20.79 -13.42 -11.95
C TRP A 211 -19.68 -14.05 -11.11
N HIS A 212 -20.05 -14.85 -10.12
CA HIS A 212 -19.09 -15.62 -9.35
C HIS A 212 -18.52 -16.76 -10.21
N LYS A 213 -17.28 -17.17 -9.92
CA LYS A 213 -16.61 -18.27 -10.66
C LYS A 213 -17.35 -19.61 -10.63
N SER A 214 -18.31 -19.79 -9.72
CA SER A 214 -19.13 -21.00 -9.63
C SER A 214 -20.32 -21.01 -10.59
N GLY A 215 -20.73 -19.86 -11.14
CA GLY A 215 -21.88 -19.77 -12.02
C GLY A 215 -22.72 -18.50 -11.85
N LYS A 216 -23.85 -18.48 -12.56
CA LYS A 216 -24.80 -17.35 -12.63
C LYS A 216 -25.84 -17.32 -11.50
N ASP A 217 -25.66 -18.13 -10.46
CA ASP A 217 -26.48 -18.17 -9.26
C ASP A 217 -25.95 -17.26 -8.15
N ALA A 218 -24.76 -16.68 -8.32
CA ALA A 218 -24.10 -15.86 -7.32
C ALA A 218 -23.36 -14.66 -7.94
N VAL A 219 -23.44 -13.50 -7.29
CA VAL A 219 -22.62 -12.33 -7.63
C VAL A 219 -21.19 -12.52 -7.14
N GLY A 220 -20.21 -12.28 -8.02
CA GLY A 220 -18.77 -12.38 -7.78
C GLY A 220 -18.16 -11.11 -7.18
N SER A 221 -18.38 -9.98 -7.84
CA SER A 221 -17.90 -8.66 -7.43
C SER A 221 -18.82 -7.57 -7.96
N LEU A 222 -18.85 -6.42 -7.29
CA LEU A 222 -19.54 -5.21 -7.75
C LEU A 222 -18.54 -4.28 -8.44
N LEU A 223 -18.94 -3.67 -9.54
CA LEU A 223 -18.18 -2.62 -10.22
C LEU A 223 -18.57 -1.26 -9.65
N LEU A 224 -17.56 -0.50 -9.25
CA LEU A 224 -17.71 0.77 -8.54
C LEU A 224 -17.40 1.93 -9.46
N GLY A 225 -18.18 3.00 -9.34
CA GLY A 225 -17.92 4.25 -10.05
C GLY A 225 -18.08 5.50 -9.21
N LEU A 226 -17.37 6.55 -9.64
CA LEU A 226 -17.45 7.92 -9.10
C LEU A 226 -17.61 8.90 -10.25
N TYR A 227 -18.39 9.96 -10.04
CA TYR A 227 -18.55 11.05 -10.98
C TYR A 227 -17.39 12.05 -10.86
N ASP A 228 -16.78 12.40 -11.99
CA ASP A 228 -15.85 13.52 -12.08
C ASP A 228 -16.57 14.87 -12.17
N ASP A 229 -15.79 15.95 -12.26
CA ASP A 229 -16.33 17.32 -12.34
C ASP A 229 -17.07 17.62 -13.66
N GLU A 230 -16.85 16.79 -14.68
CA GLU A 230 -17.55 16.85 -15.97
C GLU A 230 -18.88 16.08 -15.93
N GLY A 231 -19.16 15.37 -14.83
CA GLY A 231 -20.35 14.53 -14.69
C GLY A 231 -20.23 13.17 -15.37
N THR A 232 -19.02 12.73 -15.73
CA THR A 232 -18.76 11.41 -16.30
C THR A 232 -18.53 10.38 -15.18
N LEU A 233 -19.21 9.24 -15.26
CA LEU A 233 -19.03 8.15 -14.30
C LEU A 233 -17.77 7.35 -14.62
N GLN A 234 -16.70 7.53 -13.84
CA GLN A 234 -15.45 6.80 -13.97
C GLN A 234 -15.50 5.46 -13.25
N HIS A 235 -14.83 4.43 -13.79
CA HIS A 235 -14.71 3.14 -13.12
C HIS A 235 -13.50 3.13 -12.17
N VAL A 236 -13.77 3.10 -10.86
CA VAL A 236 -12.74 3.28 -9.82
C VAL A 236 -12.27 1.97 -9.19
N GLY A 237 -12.86 0.85 -9.57
CA GLY A 237 -12.45 -0.48 -9.11
C GLY A 237 -13.62 -1.40 -8.81
N VAL A 238 -13.35 -2.49 -8.08
CA VAL A 238 -14.35 -3.50 -7.74
C VAL A 238 -14.29 -3.86 -6.26
N THR A 239 -15.46 -4.12 -5.66
CA THR A 239 -15.53 -4.71 -4.31
C THR A 239 -16.07 -6.13 -4.36
N SER A 240 -15.63 -6.97 -3.41
CA SER A 240 -15.99 -8.39 -3.34
C SER A 240 -16.04 -8.86 -1.88
N ALA A 241 -15.82 -10.15 -1.62
CA ALA A 241 -15.84 -10.76 -0.29
C ALA A 241 -17.22 -10.86 0.40
N PHE A 242 -18.29 -10.99 -0.38
CA PHE A 242 -19.62 -11.34 0.15
C PHE A 242 -19.69 -12.82 0.58
N THR A 243 -20.48 -13.12 1.61
CA THR A 243 -20.86 -14.49 1.97
C THR A 243 -21.66 -15.13 0.83
N MET A 244 -21.63 -16.46 0.68
CA MET A 244 -22.40 -17.13 -0.39
C MET A 244 -23.90 -16.79 -0.35
N VAL A 245 -24.47 -16.69 0.85
CA VAL A 245 -25.87 -16.27 1.05
C VAL A 245 -26.10 -14.87 0.47
N MET A 246 -25.25 -13.90 0.79
CA MET A 246 -25.37 -12.54 0.26
C MET A 246 -25.18 -12.52 -1.26
N ARG A 247 -24.25 -13.31 -1.81
CA ARG A 247 -24.04 -13.39 -3.26
C ARG A 247 -25.29 -13.85 -4.02
N GLN A 248 -25.99 -14.85 -3.50
CA GLN A 248 -27.23 -15.36 -4.08
C GLN A 248 -28.38 -14.36 -3.91
N GLN A 249 -28.43 -13.67 -2.76
CA GLN A 249 -29.42 -12.63 -2.51
C GLN A 249 -29.28 -11.46 -3.50
N LEU A 250 -28.04 -11.02 -3.76
CA LEU A 250 -27.76 -9.95 -4.72
C LEU A 250 -28.25 -10.28 -6.15
N VAL A 251 -28.24 -11.56 -6.56
CA VAL A 251 -28.79 -11.97 -7.87
C VAL A 251 -30.28 -11.63 -7.97
N LYS A 252 -31.04 -11.89 -6.89
CA LYS A 252 -32.48 -11.59 -6.82
C LYS A 252 -32.72 -10.09 -6.80
N GLU A 253 -31.98 -9.36 -5.97
CA GLU A 253 -32.11 -7.91 -5.82
C GLU A 253 -31.72 -7.14 -7.10
N PHE A 254 -30.74 -7.63 -7.85
CA PHE A 254 -30.29 -7.01 -9.09
C PHE A 254 -31.10 -7.43 -10.32
N ALA A 255 -31.89 -8.49 -10.25
CA ALA A 255 -32.77 -8.90 -11.36
C ALA A 255 -33.63 -7.75 -11.92
N PRO A 256 -34.34 -6.94 -11.12
CA PRO A 256 -35.08 -5.79 -11.63
C PRO A 256 -34.16 -4.70 -12.21
N LEU A 257 -32.98 -4.50 -11.62
CA LEU A 257 -32.02 -3.46 -12.03
C LEU A 257 -31.29 -3.78 -13.32
N ARG A 258 -31.22 -5.05 -13.73
CA ARG A 258 -30.65 -5.48 -15.02
C ARG A 258 -31.56 -5.15 -16.21
N LYS A 259 -32.88 -5.04 -15.99
CA LYS A 259 -33.83 -4.77 -17.07
C LYS A 259 -33.54 -3.40 -17.70
N ASN A 260 -33.31 -3.36 -19.00
CA ASN A 260 -32.98 -2.17 -19.79
C ASN A 260 -31.70 -1.44 -19.35
N ALA A 261 -30.91 -1.99 -18.43
CA ALA A 261 -29.67 -1.37 -17.94
C ALA A 261 -28.69 -1.02 -19.06
N PRO A 262 -28.45 -1.85 -20.09
CA PRO A 262 -27.48 -1.53 -21.13
C PRO A 262 -27.82 -0.31 -22.00
N ARG A 263 -29.11 0.04 -22.15
CA ARG A 263 -29.56 1.05 -23.14
C ARG A 263 -28.97 2.44 -22.87
N ASP A 264 -29.05 2.86 -21.61
CA ASP A 264 -28.65 4.19 -21.15
C ASP A 264 -27.45 4.11 -20.19
N HIS A 265 -26.69 3.02 -20.25
CA HIS A 265 -25.59 2.79 -19.31
C HIS A 265 -24.43 3.75 -19.58
N PRO A 266 -23.87 4.44 -18.56
CA PRO A 266 -22.71 5.32 -18.74
C PRO A 266 -21.48 4.60 -19.33
N TRP A 267 -21.37 3.30 -19.07
CA TRP A 267 -20.29 2.44 -19.57
C TRP A 267 -20.69 1.57 -20.77
N ARG A 268 -21.79 1.88 -21.48
CA ARG A 268 -22.29 1.04 -22.58
C ARG A 268 -21.26 0.84 -23.69
N GLU A 269 -20.51 1.90 -24.03
CA GLU A 269 -19.48 1.86 -25.08
C GLU A 269 -18.31 0.94 -24.67
N TRP A 270 -18.11 0.74 -23.37
CA TRP A 270 -17.04 -0.11 -22.82
C TRP A 270 -17.44 -1.58 -22.73
N ALA A 271 -18.74 -1.90 -22.81
CA ALA A 271 -19.23 -3.27 -22.77
C ALA A 271 -18.97 -4.06 -24.08
N GLY A 272 -18.78 -3.36 -25.21
CA GLY A 272 -18.56 -3.98 -26.53
C GLY A 272 -17.14 -3.80 -27.10
N ALA A 273 -16.32 -2.94 -26.50
CA ALA A 273 -15.00 -2.61 -27.04
C ALA A 273 -13.93 -3.60 -26.56
N ALA A 274 -13.32 -4.34 -27.49
CA ALA A 274 -12.03 -4.99 -27.30
C ALA A 274 -10.91 -3.92 -27.25
N ALA A 275 -10.98 -2.98 -26.30
CA ALA A 275 -10.09 -1.84 -26.27
C ALA A 275 -8.95 -2.03 -25.25
N GLU A 276 -7.74 -1.77 -25.73
CA GLU A 276 -6.44 -1.90 -25.05
C GLU A 276 -6.21 -0.89 -23.91
N SER A 277 -7.25 -0.20 -23.40
CA SER A 277 -7.09 0.82 -22.37
C SER A 277 -7.32 0.28 -20.95
N SER A 278 -6.45 0.62 -20.01
CA SER A 278 -6.51 0.16 -18.61
C SER A 278 -7.65 0.77 -17.79
N ARG A 279 -8.45 1.68 -18.38
CA ARG A 279 -9.43 2.54 -17.71
C ARG A 279 -10.87 2.00 -17.75
N MET A 280 -11.12 0.87 -18.41
CA MET A 280 -12.49 0.36 -18.61
C MET A 280 -12.82 -0.85 -17.72
N PRO A 281 -14.05 -0.99 -17.22
CA PRO A 281 -14.52 -2.23 -16.61
C PRO A 281 -14.47 -3.37 -17.62
N GLY A 282 -13.60 -4.35 -17.36
CA GLY A 282 -13.35 -5.47 -18.27
C GLY A 282 -11.97 -5.45 -18.96
N GLY A 283 -11.22 -4.34 -18.87
CA GLY A 283 -9.89 -4.21 -19.46
C GLY A 283 -8.87 -5.20 -18.87
N GLN A 284 -8.06 -5.82 -19.75
CA GLN A 284 -7.00 -6.75 -19.33
C GLN A 284 -5.75 -5.97 -18.86
N SER A 285 -5.08 -6.49 -17.84
CA SER A 285 -3.78 -6.03 -17.35
C SER A 285 -2.78 -7.17 -17.40
N ARG A 286 -1.48 -6.86 -17.29
CA ARG A 286 -0.41 -7.88 -17.20
C ARG A 286 -0.64 -8.90 -16.07
N TRP A 287 -1.43 -8.56 -15.05
CA TRP A 287 -1.77 -9.41 -13.90
C TRP A 287 -3.14 -10.11 -14.00
N SER A 288 -3.92 -9.82 -15.04
CA SER A 288 -5.25 -10.40 -15.27
C SER A 288 -5.37 -11.10 -16.63
N ALA A 289 -4.24 -11.31 -17.32
CA ALA A 289 -4.17 -12.06 -18.57
C ALA A 289 -4.84 -13.44 -18.42
N GLY A 290 -5.77 -13.76 -19.32
CA GLY A 290 -6.50 -15.04 -19.35
C GLY A 290 -7.71 -15.15 -18.40
N LYS A 291 -8.08 -14.09 -17.66
CA LYS A 291 -9.30 -14.09 -16.83
C LYS A 291 -10.51 -13.63 -17.65
N ASP A 292 -11.66 -14.29 -17.46
CA ASP A 292 -12.95 -13.75 -17.90
C ASP A 292 -13.29 -12.54 -17.02
N LEU A 293 -13.32 -11.36 -17.64
CA LEU A 293 -13.64 -10.09 -16.98
C LEU A 293 -15.01 -9.56 -17.40
N SER A 294 -15.84 -10.40 -18.04
CA SER A 294 -17.22 -10.10 -18.38
C SER A 294 -18.00 -9.62 -17.17
N TRP A 295 -18.92 -8.69 -17.42
CA TRP A 295 -19.72 -8.04 -16.39
C TRP A 295 -21.13 -7.79 -16.92
N GLU A 296 -22.06 -7.66 -15.99
CA GLU A 296 -23.47 -7.38 -16.24
C GLU A 296 -23.77 -5.94 -15.80
N PRO A 297 -24.34 -5.11 -16.68
CA PRO A 297 -24.70 -3.74 -16.32
C PRO A 297 -25.92 -3.70 -15.40
N LEU A 298 -25.92 -2.70 -14.52
CA LEU A 298 -27.03 -2.38 -13.64
C LEU A 298 -27.48 -0.95 -13.91
N ARG A 299 -28.79 -0.68 -13.82
CA ARG A 299 -29.25 0.70 -13.76
C ARG A 299 -28.60 1.40 -12.57
N ILE A 300 -28.21 2.66 -12.79
CA ILE A 300 -27.48 3.50 -11.84
C ILE A 300 -28.42 3.96 -10.72
N GLU A 301 -28.75 3.04 -9.82
CA GLU A 301 -29.75 3.22 -8.75
C GLU A 301 -29.23 2.78 -7.37
N ARG A 302 -28.02 2.23 -7.29
CA ARG A 302 -27.45 1.68 -6.06
C ARG A 302 -26.16 2.39 -5.71
N VAL A 303 -26.04 2.76 -4.44
CA VAL A 303 -24.84 3.32 -3.84
C VAL A 303 -24.42 2.43 -2.68
N CYS A 304 -23.14 2.12 -2.60
CA CYS A 304 -22.55 1.47 -1.44
C CYS A 304 -21.40 2.29 -0.89
N GLU A 305 -21.23 2.23 0.43
CA GLU A 305 -20.05 2.72 1.09
C GLU A 305 -19.00 1.61 1.08
N VAL A 306 -17.80 1.93 0.63
CA VAL A 306 -16.67 1.01 0.61
C VAL A 306 -15.49 1.59 1.38
N LYS A 307 -14.83 0.75 2.18
CA LYS A 307 -13.55 1.09 2.81
C LYS A 307 -12.42 0.89 1.80
N TYR A 308 -11.61 1.91 1.58
CA TYR A 308 -10.45 1.81 0.69
C TYR A 308 -9.16 2.20 1.40
N ASP A 309 -8.02 1.78 0.83
CA ASP A 309 -6.69 2.03 1.40
C ASP A 309 -6.08 3.27 0.75
N HIS A 310 -5.86 3.23 -0.57
CA HIS A 310 -5.24 4.31 -1.34
C HIS A 310 -5.79 4.39 -2.76
N MET A 311 -5.75 5.60 -3.32
CA MET A 311 -5.91 5.83 -4.75
C MET A 311 -4.57 5.62 -5.47
N GLU A 312 -4.62 5.08 -6.69
CA GLU A 312 -3.52 5.02 -7.64
C GLU A 312 -4.00 5.75 -8.91
N GLY A 313 -3.61 7.01 -9.06
CA GLY A 313 -4.25 7.90 -10.03
C GLY A 313 -5.72 8.16 -9.66
N ASP A 314 -6.63 7.79 -10.55
CA ASP A 314 -8.08 8.00 -10.48
C ASP A 314 -8.88 6.79 -9.96
N ARG A 315 -8.21 5.72 -9.50
CA ARG A 315 -8.86 4.47 -9.04
C ARG A 315 -8.32 3.98 -7.70
N PHE A 316 -9.03 3.05 -7.07
CA PHE A 316 -8.52 2.36 -5.89
C PHE A 316 -7.35 1.43 -6.27
N ARG A 317 -6.22 1.54 -5.56
CA ARG A 317 -5.04 0.69 -5.75
C ARG A 317 -5.32 -0.78 -5.42
N HIS A 318 -6.05 -1.00 -4.33
CA HIS A 318 -6.48 -2.33 -3.89
C HIS A 318 -8.00 -2.40 -3.94
N PRO A 319 -8.59 -3.60 -4.19
CA PRO A 319 -10.03 -3.77 -4.12
C PRO A 319 -10.58 -3.27 -2.78
N PRO A 320 -11.46 -2.26 -2.77
CA PRO A 320 -12.02 -1.75 -1.53
C PRO A 320 -12.99 -2.78 -0.93
N VAL A 321 -13.23 -2.66 0.37
CA VAL A 321 -14.07 -3.58 1.15
C VAL A 321 -15.46 -2.97 1.30
N PHE A 322 -16.50 -3.68 0.87
CA PHE A 322 -17.87 -3.27 1.09
C PHE A 322 -18.16 -3.10 2.59
N LEU A 323 -18.69 -1.94 2.98
CA LEU A 323 -19.14 -1.68 4.34
C LEU A 323 -20.65 -1.84 4.46
N ARG A 324 -21.41 -1.04 3.69
CA ARG A 324 -22.87 -1.02 3.76
C ARG A 324 -23.49 -0.42 2.50
N TRP A 325 -24.77 -0.70 2.30
CA TRP A 325 -25.60 0.02 1.32
C TRP A 325 -25.94 1.42 1.83
N ARG A 326 -26.03 2.39 0.93
CA ARG A 326 -26.38 3.79 1.21
C ARG A 326 -27.66 4.20 0.48
N PRO A 327 -28.83 3.69 0.91
CA PRO A 327 -30.10 4.06 0.28
C PRO A 327 -30.45 5.54 0.46
N ASP A 328 -29.77 6.22 1.38
CA ASP A 328 -29.86 7.65 1.69
C ASP A 328 -29.08 8.53 0.69
N LYS A 329 -28.24 7.96 -0.17
CA LYS A 329 -27.39 8.70 -1.11
C LYS A 329 -27.86 8.55 -2.55
N GLN A 330 -27.85 9.64 -3.31
CA GLN A 330 -28.13 9.59 -4.73
C GLN A 330 -26.84 9.26 -5.49
N PRO A 331 -26.89 8.42 -6.56
CA PRO A 331 -25.69 8.07 -7.32
C PRO A 331 -24.88 9.27 -7.83
N ARG A 332 -25.54 10.36 -8.22
CA ARG A 332 -24.88 11.59 -8.70
C ARG A 332 -24.04 12.31 -7.63
N ASP A 333 -24.29 12.04 -6.35
CA ASP A 333 -23.56 12.63 -5.23
C ASP A 333 -22.26 11.84 -4.94
N CYS A 334 -22.07 10.68 -5.57
CA CYS A 334 -20.85 9.87 -5.48
C CYS A 334 -19.77 10.46 -6.38
N ARG A 335 -19.10 11.54 -5.94
CA ARG A 335 -18.12 12.30 -6.72
C ARG A 335 -16.68 12.09 -6.23
N TYR A 336 -15.68 12.51 -7.01
CA TYR A 336 -14.26 12.45 -6.61
C TYR A 336 -13.90 13.42 -5.46
N ASP A 337 -14.65 14.50 -5.26
CA ASP A 337 -14.42 15.49 -4.20
C ASP A 337 -14.56 14.93 -2.77
N GLN A 338 -15.26 13.80 -2.62
CA GLN A 338 -15.32 13.05 -1.37
C GLN A 338 -13.99 12.35 -1.02
N LEU A 339 -13.10 12.18 -2.01
CA LEU A 339 -11.81 11.56 -1.80
C LEU A 339 -10.84 12.63 -1.30
N GLU A 340 -10.45 12.53 -0.04
CA GLU A 340 -9.43 13.40 0.53
C GLU A 340 -8.09 13.21 -0.22
N VAL A 341 -7.62 14.28 -0.88
CA VAL A 341 -6.28 14.35 -1.48
C VAL A 341 -5.49 15.41 -0.73
N THR A 342 -4.71 14.98 0.25
CA THR A 342 -3.93 15.90 1.10
C THR A 342 -2.55 16.17 0.49
N PRO A 343 -2.09 17.44 0.43
CA PRO A 343 -0.76 17.78 -0.07
C PRO A 343 0.38 17.25 0.81
N ALA A 344 1.41 16.68 0.18
CA ALA A 344 2.55 16.01 0.81
C ALA A 344 3.58 16.95 1.49
N TYR A 345 3.17 17.83 2.39
CA TYR A 345 4.07 18.81 3.04
C TYR A 345 5.12 18.18 3.97
N GLU A 346 4.85 17.00 4.55
CA GLU A 346 5.76 16.40 5.54
C GLU A 346 6.81 15.44 4.94
N LEU A 347 6.61 14.91 3.71
CA LEU A 347 7.66 14.15 3.02
C LEU A 347 8.89 15.00 2.78
N GLN A 348 8.72 16.30 2.52
CA GLN A 348 9.82 17.25 2.41
C GLN A 348 10.60 17.41 3.72
N LYS A 349 10.06 17.08 4.90
CA LYS A 349 10.88 17.11 6.13
C LYS A 349 11.77 15.89 6.28
N VAL A 350 11.34 14.74 5.73
CA VAL A 350 12.14 13.50 5.76
C VAL A 350 13.12 13.42 4.58
N PHE A 351 12.69 13.89 3.40
CA PHE A 351 13.45 13.86 2.14
C PHE A 351 13.96 15.23 1.67
N GLY A 352 13.59 16.36 2.28
CA GLY A 352 14.08 17.71 1.95
C GLY A 352 15.19 18.16 2.90
N ALA A 353 16.34 18.49 2.31
CA ALA A 353 17.66 18.92 2.81
C ALA A 353 18.69 18.58 1.73
#